data_AF-A0A5M8NYG0-F1
#
_entry.id   AF-A0A5M8NYG0-F1
#
_cell.length_a   1.000
_cell.length_b   1.000
_cell.length_c   1.000
_cell.angle_alpha   90.00
_cell.angle_beta   90.00
_cell.angle_gamma   90.00
#
_symmetry.space_group_name_H-M   'P 1'
#
loop_
_entity.id
_entity.type
_entity.pdbx_description
1 polymer ?
#
loop_
_entity_poly.entity_id
_entity_poly.type
_entity_poly.pdbx_seq_one_letter_code
_entity_poly.pdbx_strand_id
1 'polypeptide(L)'
;MGPLWDFDWGFGSGGDNQDYFHSSKSMLFYNGNTSSDIGIRFFTQFFKDPEFRAAYKKRWNEVKGLIADMDNFVQEKGDYLQKSAVENKEAWTHNLDHAEQISKMRTWLKERIAYLDTQINKF
;
A
#
# COMPACT_ATOMS: atom_id res chain seq x y z
N MET A 1 -3.76 13.82 12.90
CA MET A 1 -2.81 12.72 12.63
C MET A 1 -1.43 13.33 12.53
N GLY A 2 -0.40 12.62 13.01
CA GLY A 2 0.99 13.08 12.95
C GLY A 2 1.62 12.93 11.56
N PRO A 3 2.90 13.31 11.41
CA PRO A 3 3.63 13.09 10.16
C PRO A 3 3.74 11.60 9.83
N LEU A 4 3.86 11.29 8.53
CA LEU A 4 4.09 9.94 8.04
C LEU A 4 5.58 9.59 8.23
N TRP A 5 5.87 8.39 8.76
CA TRP A 5 7.21 7.84 8.99
C TRP A 5 7.15 6.30 8.87
N ASP A 6 8.24 5.66 8.45
CA ASP A 6 8.43 4.18 8.43
C ASP A 6 7.37 3.39 7.63
N PHE A 7 7.30 3.64 6.32
CA PHE A 7 6.32 3.01 5.42
C PHE A 7 6.87 1.79 4.67
N ASP A 8 8.04 1.30 5.04
CA ASP A 8 8.67 0.11 4.49
C ASP A 8 7.86 -1.17 4.85
N TRP A 9 7.22 -1.22 6.02
CA TRP A 9 6.23 -2.26 6.39
C TRP A 9 4.87 -2.14 5.68
N GLY A 10 4.78 -1.26 4.68
CA GLY A 10 3.63 -1.13 3.80
C GLY A 10 3.51 -2.28 2.78
N PHE A 11 2.71 -2.03 1.73
CA PHE A 11 2.69 -2.85 0.50
C PHE A 11 2.41 -4.36 0.67
N GLY A 12 1.64 -4.72 1.70
CA GLY A 12 1.28 -6.11 1.96
C GLY A 12 2.42 -6.94 2.53
N SER A 13 3.31 -6.32 3.31
CA SER A 13 4.38 -7.01 4.05
C SER A 13 3.83 -8.14 4.92
N GLY A 14 4.50 -9.30 4.84
CA GLY A 14 4.31 -10.45 5.72
C GLY A 14 5.09 -10.35 7.04
N GLY A 15 5.80 -9.25 7.28
CA GLY A 15 6.67 -9.02 8.44
C GLY A 15 8.15 -9.25 8.13
N ASP A 16 8.88 -9.78 9.11
CA ASP A 16 10.32 -9.99 9.03
C ASP A 16 10.64 -11.12 8.06
N ASN A 17 10.96 -10.82 6.78
CA ASN A 17 11.71 -11.65 5.82
C ASN A 17 11.74 -11.10 4.37
N GLN A 18 11.59 -9.78 4.18
CA GLN A 18 11.46 -9.17 2.85
C GLN A 18 10.29 -9.75 2.03
N ASP A 19 9.26 -10.26 2.72
CA ASP A 19 8.09 -10.85 2.10
C ASP A 19 7.02 -9.77 1.92
N TYR A 20 6.68 -9.46 0.67
CA TYR A 20 5.82 -8.33 0.30
C TYR A 20 4.79 -8.75 -0.74
N PHE A 21 3.79 -7.90 -0.94
CA PHE A 21 2.81 -7.98 -2.03
C PHE A 21 1.83 -9.17 -1.95
N HIS A 22 1.62 -9.79 -0.79
CA HIS A 22 0.72 -10.96 -0.67
C HIS A 22 -0.75 -10.67 -0.95
N SER A 23 -1.27 -9.54 -0.46
CA SER A 23 -2.69 -9.23 -0.55
C SER A 23 -2.93 -7.76 -0.84
N SER A 24 -3.52 -7.50 -2.00
CA SER A 24 -4.02 -6.19 -2.42
C SER A 24 -5.47 -5.94 -1.96
N LYS A 25 -6.13 -6.96 -1.39
CA LYS A 25 -7.60 -7.03 -1.22
C LYS A 25 -8.09 -6.99 0.23
N SER A 26 -7.25 -6.61 1.19
CA SER A 26 -7.64 -6.48 2.61
C SER A 26 -7.99 -5.03 2.97
N MET A 27 -9.14 -4.78 3.60
CA MET A 27 -9.49 -3.44 4.08
C MET A 27 -9.00 -3.26 5.52
N LEU A 28 -8.05 -2.36 5.72
CA LEU A 28 -7.59 -2.00 7.06
C LEU A 28 -8.63 -1.08 7.72
N PHE A 29 -8.80 -1.25 9.04
CA PHE A 29 -9.58 -0.33 9.87
C PHE A 29 -11.05 -0.11 9.46
N TYR A 30 -11.68 -1.09 8.82
CA TYR A 30 -13.11 -1.07 8.51
C TYR A 30 -13.96 -1.70 9.63
N ASN A 31 -15.26 -1.40 9.69
CA ASN A 31 -16.18 -1.84 10.76
C ASN A 31 -16.24 -3.38 10.97
N GLY A 32 -15.79 -4.17 9.99
CA GLY A 32 -15.63 -5.63 10.13
C GLY A 32 -14.33 -6.10 10.78
N ASN A 33 -13.42 -5.19 11.15
CA ASN A 33 -12.10 -5.53 11.68
C ASN A 33 -12.12 -5.48 13.22
N THR A 34 -12.27 -6.65 13.86
CA THR A 34 -12.46 -6.81 15.31
C THR A 34 -11.13 -7.08 16.03
N SER A 35 -10.12 -6.23 15.84
CA SER A 35 -8.88 -6.33 16.63
C SER A 35 -9.02 -5.65 18.00
N SER A 36 -8.34 -6.21 19.01
CA SER A 36 -8.15 -5.58 20.32
C SER A 36 -7.14 -4.43 20.31
N ASP A 37 -6.37 -4.27 19.23
CA ASP A 37 -5.33 -3.23 19.13
C ASP A 37 -5.94 -1.83 19.18
N ILE A 38 -5.39 -0.99 20.04
CA ILE A 38 -5.90 0.36 20.32
C ILE A 38 -5.91 1.22 19.05
N GLY A 39 -4.87 1.11 18.21
CA GLY A 39 -4.80 1.81 16.93
C GLY A 39 -5.93 1.40 15.97
N ILE A 40 -6.19 0.10 15.85
CA ILE A 40 -7.28 -0.41 15.01
C ILE A 40 -8.64 0.07 15.52
N ARG A 41 -8.86 0.00 16.84
CA ARG A 41 -10.09 0.48 17.48
C ARG A 41 -10.33 1.97 17.29
N PHE A 42 -9.27 2.78 17.37
CA PHE A 42 -9.34 4.22 17.15
C PHE A 42 -9.81 4.54 15.72
N PHE A 43 -9.15 3.99 14.70
CA PHE A 43 -9.52 4.27 13.31
C PHE A 43 -10.88 3.69 12.90
N THR A 44 -11.23 2.52 13.39
CA THR A 44 -12.54 1.90 13.12
C THR A 44 -13.72 2.69 13.68
N GLN A 45 -13.54 3.50 14.74
CA GLN A 45 -14.64 4.33 15.27
C GLN A 45 -15.13 5.35 14.24
N PHE A 46 -14.24 5.98 13.47
CA PHE A 46 -14.61 6.96 12.46
C PHE A 46 -15.54 6.36 11.40
N PHE A 47 -15.31 5.11 11.00
CA PHE A 47 -16.12 4.45 9.98
C PHE A 47 -17.54 4.05 10.45
N LYS A 48 -17.88 4.20 11.74
CA LYS A 48 -19.26 4.08 12.22
C LYS A 48 -20.11 5.28 11.84
N ASP A 49 -19.49 6.45 11.72
CA ASP A 49 -20.16 7.70 11.36
C ASP A 49 -20.42 7.78 9.83
N PRO A 50 -21.69 7.90 9.38
CA PRO A 50 -22.01 8.08 7.97
C PRO A 50 -21.40 9.33 7.34
N GLU A 51 -21.25 10.44 8.09
CA GLU A 51 -20.68 11.67 7.56
C GLU A 51 -19.19 11.50 7.26
N PHE A 52 -18.45 10.85 8.16
CA PHE A 52 -17.05 10.51 7.93
C PHE A 52 -16.88 9.62 6.70
N ARG A 53 -17.73 8.59 6.53
CA ARG A 53 -17.69 7.73 5.35
C ARG A 53 -17.91 8.49 4.04
N ALA A 54 -18.87 9.42 4.02
CA ALA A 54 -19.11 10.28 2.87
C ALA A 54 -17.91 11.21 2.59
N ALA A 55 -17.31 11.81 3.63
CA ALA A 55 -16.13 12.64 3.50
C ALA A 55 -14.90 11.86 3.00
N TYR A 56 -14.71 10.62 3.48
CA TYR A 56 -13.63 9.73 3.05
C TYR A 56 -13.78 9.34 1.57
N LYS A 57 -15.00 8.98 1.14
CA LYS A 57 -15.32 8.72 -0.28
C LYS A 57 -15.10 9.94 -1.16
N LYS A 58 -15.51 11.13 -0.72
CA LYS A 58 -15.23 12.38 -1.43
C LYS A 58 -13.73 12.57 -1.59
N ARG A 59 -12.97 12.47 -0.49
CA ARG A 59 -11.52 12.68 -0.50
C ARG A 59 -10.79 11.68 -1.40
N TRP A 60 -11.17 10.40 -1.37
CA TRP A 60 -10.62 9.39 -2.26
C TRP A 60 -10.80 9.76 -3.73
N ASN A 61 -12.02 10.18 -4.12
CA ASN A 61 -12.31 10.56 -5.50
C ASN A 61 -11.58 11.85 -5.94
N GLU A 62 -11.21 12.74 -5.02
CA GLU A 62 -10.36 13.90 -5.31
C GLU A 62 -8.90 13.50 -5.60
N VAL A 63 -8.36 12.48 -4.94
CA VAL A 63 -6.93 12.16 -4.97
C VAL A 63 -6.56 10.98 -5.87
N LYS A 64 -7.50 10.08 -6.18
CA LYS A 64 -7.17 8.85 -6.95
C LYS A 64 -6.56 9.14 -8.32
N GLY A 65 -6.93 10.26 -8.96
CA GLY A 65 -6.32 10.70 -10.22
C GLY A 65 -4.86 11.11 -10.08
N LEU A 66 -4.45 11.63 -8.91
CA LEU A 66 -3.07 12.05 -8.64
C LEU A 66 -2.10 10.87 -8.52
N ILE A 67 -2.63 9.67 -8.29
CA ILE A 67 -1.85 8.43 -8.19
C ILE A 67 -2.08 7.49 -9.38
N ALA A 68 -2.68 7.99 -10.47
CA ALA A 68 -2.97 7.18 -11.66
C ALA A 68 -1.68 6.69 -12.34
N ASP A 69 -0.62 7.50 -12.31
CA ASP A 69 0.69 7.19 -12.92
C ASP A 69 1.64 6.46 -11.97
N MET A 70 1.13 5.87 -10.87
CA MET A 70 1.95 5.14 -9.91
C MET A 70 2.74 3.99 -10.55
N ASP A 71 2.18 3.36 -11.59
CA ASP A 71 2.84 2.33 -12.37
C ASP A 71 4.15 2.82 -13.03
N ASN A 72 4.09 4.00 -13.66
CA ASN A 72 5.24 4.66 -14.29
C ASN A 72 6.25 5.10 -13.24
N PHE A 73 5.79 5.66 -12.13
CA PHE A 73 6.66 6.07 -11.03
C PHE A 73 7.49 4.90 -10.49
N VAL A 74 6.86 3.75 -10.23
CA VAL A 74 7.56 2.55 -9.74
C VAL A 74 8.55 2.03 -10.77
N GLN A 75 8.18 2.01 -12.06
CA GLN A 75 9.10 1.61 -13.13
C GLN A 75 10.32 2.54 -13.20
N GLU A 76 10.11 3.86 -13.20
CA GLU A 76 11.18 4.85 -13.27
C GLU A 76 12.16 4.71 -12.10
N LYS A 77 11.66 4.50 -10.87
CA LYS A 77 12.51 4.26 -9.70
C LYS A 77 13.21 2.91 -9.77
N GLY A 78 12.56 1.88 -10.31
CA GLY A 78 13.18 0.60 -10.60
C GLY A 78 14.38 0.74 -11.54
N ASP A 79 14.21 1.46 -12.65
CA ASP A 79 15.27 1.69 -13.63
C ASP A 79 16.43 2.50 -13.02
N TYR A 80 16.10 3.55 -12.26
CA TYR A 80 17.09 4.37 -11.55
C TYR A 80 17.94 3.56 -10.56
N LEU A 81 17.34 2.59 -9.86
CA LEU A 81 18.01 1.78 -8.83
C LEU A 81 18.71 0.53 -9.39
N GLN A 82 18.62 0.23 -10.69
CA GLN A 82 19.13 -1.01 -11.29
C GLN A 82 20.61 -1.24 -10.98
N LYS A 83 21.45 -0.20 -11.07
CA LYS A 83 22.88 -0.32 -10.78
C LYS A 83 23.11 -0.70 -9.31
N SER A 84 22.44 -0.02 -8.38
CA SER A 84 22.54 -0.30 -6.96
C SER A 84 22.06 -1.72 -6.63
N ALA A 85 21.04 -2.22 -7.30
CA ALA A 85 20.58 -3.60 -7.11
C ALA A 85 21.64 -4.63 -7.52
N VAL A 86 22.38 -4.40 -8.62
CA VAL A 86 23.48 -5.26 -9.06
C VAL A 86 24.62 -5.25 -8.03
N GLU A 87 25.07 -4.06 -7.61
CA GLU A 87 26.15 -3.92 -6.62
C GLU A 87 25.75 -4.50 -5.24
N ASN A 88 24.49 -4.34 -4.82
CA ASN A 88 23.97 -4.92 -3.58
C ASN A 88 23.97 -6.45 -3.62
N LYS A 89 23.73 -7.04 -4.80
CA LYS A 89 23.79 -8.49 -5.01
C LYS A 89 25.21 -9.06 -4.87
N GLU A 90 26.22 -8.27 -5.20
CA GLU A 90 27.63 -8.67 -5.03
C GLU A 90 28.07 -8.56 -3.57
N ALA A 91 27.54 -7.58 -2.83
CA ALA A 91 27.93 -7.30 -1.45
C ALA A 91 27.19 -8.17 -0.41
N TRP A 92 25.93 -8.53 -0.66
CA TRP A 92 25.06 -9.19 0.32
C TRP A 92 24.50 -10.52 -0.19
N THR A 93 24.10 -11.43 0.71
CA THR A 93 23.66 -12.79 0.36
C THR A 93 22.14 -12.96 0.23
N HIS A 94 21.35 -12.07 0.83
CA HIS A 94 19.89 -12.12 0.83
C HIS A 94 19.32 -11.06 -0.11
N ASN A 95 19.30 -11.38 -1.40
CA ASN A 95 18.83 -10.47 -2.44
C ASN A 95 17.66 -11.07 -3.21
N LEU A 96 16.59 -10.30 -3.30
CA LEU A 96 15.48 -10.57 -4.20
C LEU A 96 15.84 -10.16 -5.62
N ASP A 97 15.20 -10.77 -6.62
CA ASP A 97 15.35 -10.33 -8.00
C ASP A 97 14.70 -8.95 -8.21
N HIS A 98 15.51 -7.95 -8.55
CA HIS A 98 15.06 -6.57 -8.65
C HIS A 98 13.93 -6.37 -9.67
N ALA A 99 14.07 -6.93 -10.87
CA ALA A 99 13.07 -6.78 -11.93
C ALA A 99 11.75 -7.46 -11.53
N GLU A 100 11.82 -8.63 -10.89
CA GLU A 100 10.67 -9.31 -10.33
C GLU A 100 9.98 -8.48 -9.25
N GLN A 101 10.73 -7.88 -8.31
CA GLN A 101 10.15 -7.05 -7.24
C GLN A 101 9.48 -5.79 -7.79
N ILE A 102 10.07 -5.12 -8.78
CA ILE A 102 9.44 -3.98 -9.46
C ILE A 102 8.12 -4.41 -10.13
N SER A 103 8.11 -5.55 -10.83
CA SER A 103 6.90 -6.09 -11.47
C SER A 103 5.80 -6.44 -10.45
N LYS A 104 6.17 -7.08 -9.32
CA LYS A 104 5.24 -7.40 -8.22
C LYS A 104 4.65 -6.14 -7.59
N MET A 105 5.48 -5.13 -7.30
CA MET A 105 5.02 -3.87 -6.72
C MET A 105 4.04 -3.14 -7.63
N ARG A 106 4.35 -3.03 -8.93
CA ARG A 106 3.48 -2.43 -9.95
C ARG A 106 2.12 -3.12 -9.98
N THR A 107 2.13 -4.45 -10.05
CA THR A 107 0.90 -5.26 -10.05
C THR A 107 0.11 -5.06 -8.77
N TRP A 108 0.76 -5.16 -7.61
CA TRP A 108 0.11 -5.02 -6.30
C TRP A 108 -0.54 -3.65 -6.13
N LEU A 109 0.15 -2.57 -6.51
CA LEU A 109 -0.39 -1.20 -6.41
C LEU A 109 -1.58 -0.99 -7.32
N LYS A 110 -1.51 -1.48 -8.56
CA LYS A 110 -2.64 -1.42 -9.51
C LYS A 110 -3.87 -2.12 -8.94
N GLU A 111 -3.70 -3.35 -8.44
CA GLU A 111 -4.79 -4.10 -7.84
C GLU A 111 -5.31 -3.44 -6.55
N ARG A 112 -4.41 -2.89 -5.75
CA ARG A 112 -4.74 -2.24 -4.48
C ARG A 112 -5.60 -0.99 -4.70
N ILE A 113 -5.20 -0.14 -5.65
CA ILE A 113 -5.94 1.06 -6.02
C ILE A 113 -7.32 0.68 -6.55
N ALA A 114 -7.41 -0.33 -7.43
CA ALA A 114 -8.69 -0.81 -7.96
C ALA A 114 -9.61 -1.38 -6.85
N TYR A 115 -9.05 -2.14 -5.91
CA TYR A 115 -9.79 -2.66 -4.77
C TYR A 115 -10.31 -1.53 -3.88
N LEU A 116 -9.46 -0.58 -3.50
CA LEU A 116 -9.86 0.56 -2.67
C LEU A 116 -10.94 1.39 -3.36
N ASP A 117 -10.78 1.68 -4.66
CA ASP A 117 -11.80 2.41 -5.42
C ASP A 117 -13.15 1.69 -5.40
N THR A 118 -13.15 0.37 -5.60
CA THR A 118 -14.37 -0.43 -5.54
C THR A 118 -15.03 -0.40 -4.16
N GLN A 119 -14.25 -0.52 -3.08
CA GLN A 119 -14.82 -0.63 -1.75
C GLN A 119 -15.25 0.71 -1.17
N ILE A 120 -14.43 1.75 -1.34
CA ILE A 120 -14.71 3.09 -0.81
C ILE A 120 -15.96 3.68 -1.47
N ASN A 121 -16.20 3.39 -2.75
CA ASN A 121 -17.38 3.87 -3.44
C ASN A 121 -18.69 3.15 -3.04
N LYS A 122 -18.62 2.06 -2.25
CA LYS A 122 -19.81 1.41 -1.66
C LYS A 122 -20.30 2.06 -0.36
N PHE A 123 -19.49 2.93 0.24
CA PHE A 123 -19.93 3.76 1.36
C PHE A 123 -21.00 4.76 0.92
#